data_AF-A0A947K492-F1
#
_entry.id   AF-A0A947K492-F1
#
_cell.length_a   1.000
_cell.length_b   1.000
_cell.length_c   1.000
_cell.angle_alpha   90.00
_cell.angle_beta   90.00
_cell.angle_gamma   90.00
#
_symmetry.space_group_name_H-M   'P 1'
#
loop_
_entity.id
_entity.type
_entity.pdbx_description
1 polymer ?
#
loop_
_entity_poly.entity_id
_entity_poly.type
_entity_poly.pdbx_seq_one_letter_code
_entity_poly.pdbx_strand_id
1 'polypeptide(L)'
;TWMDASGKVELCDGRTGRPFGRKIAVGYMYLMKLIHLVDDKMHARSTGPYSLITQQPLGGKAQFGGQRFGEMEVWALEAYGAAHTLQELLTVKSDDVVGRSRVYEAIIKGKAMGKPGIPESFKVLVKELRSLGLDVKTLDKSGKEVNIDEQEKLAGKRMPRIFGKEKAKGRI
;
A
#
# COMPACT_ATOMS: atom_id res chain seq x y z
N THR A 1 -40.59 -29.34 34.02
CA THR A 1 -39.85 -28.49 33.07
C THR A 1 -38.38 -28.83 33.18
N TRP A 2 -37.62 -28.88 32.09
CA TRP A 2 -36.18 -29.20 32.09
C TRP A 2 -35.31 -28.09 32.75
N MET A 3 -35.94 -27.00 33.19
CA MET A 3 -35.34 -25.83 33.81
C MET A 3 -35.93 -25.62 35.21
N ASP A 4 -35.05 -25.37 36.17
CA ASP A 4 -35.39 -25.05 37.56
C ASP A 4 -35.95 -23.62 37.70
N ALA A 5 -36.61 -23.29 38.82
CA ALA A 5 -37.15 -21.95 39.11
C ALA A 5 -36.07 -20.85 39.08
N SER A 6 -34.80 -21.23 39.24
CA SER A 6 -33.63 -20.34 39.09
C SER A 6 -33.30 -19.95 37.65
N GLY A 7 -33.95 -20.56 36.63
CA GLY A 7 -33.66 -20.32 35.22
C GLY A 7 -32.34 -20.95 34.74
N LYS A 8 -31.77 -21.88 35.52
CA LYS A 8 -30.47 -22.50 35.26
C LYS A 8 -30.59 -24.01 35.06
N VAL A 9 -29.68 -24.57 34.26
CA VAL A 9 -29.62 -26.00 33.93
C VAL A 9 -28.20 -26.53 34.02
N GLU A 10 -28.06 -27.84 34.23
CA GLU A 10 -26.78 -28.51 34.11
C GLU A 10 -26.46 -28.69 32.62
N LEU A 11 -25.33 -28.11 32.18
CA LEU A 11 -24.81 -28.30 30.83
C LEU A 11 -23.62 -29.25 30.90
N CYS A 12 -23.41 -30.02 29.83
CA CYS A 12 -22.22 -30.84 29.64
C CYS A 12 -21.31 -30.21 28.59
N ASP A 13 -20.01 -30.29 28.81
CA ASP A 13 -19.03 -29.89 27.80
C ASP A 13 -19.06 -30.87 26.62
N GLY A 14 -19.41 -30.36 25.44
CA GLY A 14 -19.51 -31.16 24.22
C GLY A 14 -18.19 -31.76 23.73
N ARG A 15 -17.04 -31.32 24.25
CA ARG A 15 -15.73 -31.89 23.92
C ARG A 15 -15.33 -33.07 24.82
N THR A 16 -15.69 -33.01 26.10
CA THR A 16 -15.20 -33.98 27.12
C THR A 16 -16.30 -34.86 27.70
N GLY A 17 -17.58 -34.48 27.54
CA GLY A 17 -18.73 -35.19 28.10
C GLY A 17 -18.95 -34.98 29.60
N ARG A 18 -18.10 -34.19 30.28
CA ARG A 18 -18.23 -33.90 31.72
C ARG A 18 -19.20 -32.74 31.97
N PRO A 19 -19.95 -32.73 33.09
CA PRO A 19 -20.80 -31.59 33.45
C PRO A 19 -19.94 -30.37 33.80
N PHE A 20 -20.44 -29.17 33.49
CA PHE A 20 -19.84 -27.92 33.97
C PHE A 20 -19.97 -27.84 35.50
N GLY A 21 -18.96 -27.29 36.18
CA GLY A 21 -18.93 -27.23 37.66
C GLY A 21 -20.03 -26.38 38.30
N ARG A 22 -20.86 -25.69 37.52
CA ARG A 22 -22.01 -24.88 37.97
C ARG A 22 -23.14 -24.96 36.95
N LYS A 23 -24.38 -24.82 37.42
CA LYS A 23 -25.56 -24.66 36.55
C LYS A 23 -25.49 -23.34 35.77
N ILE A 24 -25.80 -23.37 34.48
CA ILE A 24 -25.69 -22.25 33.54
C ILE A 24 -27.11 -21.78 33.17
N ALA A 25 -27.29 -20.46 33.05
CA ALA A 25 -28.54 -19.88 32.56
C ALA A 25 -28.66 -20.11 31.05
N VAL A 26 -29.77 -20.71 30.64
CA VAL A 26 -30.06 -21.02 29.23
C VAL A 26 -31.42 -20.41 28.91
N GLY A 27 -31.62 -19.97 27.68
CA GLY A 27 -32.88 -19.39 27.28
C GLY A 27 -32.90 -19.13 25.79
N TYR A 28 -34.06 -18.71 25.31
CA TYR A 28 -34.21 -18.26 23.92
C TYR A 28 -33.85 -16.79 23.85
N MET A 29 -32.79 -16.48 23.11
CA MET A 29 -32.38 -15.11 22.83
C MET A 29 -32.61 -14.82 21.35
N TYR A 30 -33.25 -13.69 21.06
CA TYR A 30 -33.40 -13.22 19.70
C TYR A 30 -32.12 -12.49 19.27
N LEU A 31 -31.37 -13.09 18.34
CA LEU A 31 -30.15 -12.53 17.79
C LEU A 31 -30.42 -11.98 16.39
N MET A 32 -29.97 -10.75 16.13
CA MET A 32 -30.03 -10.13 14.80
C MET A 32 -28.64 -10.10 14.17
N LYS A 33 -28.53 -10.56 12.92
CA LYS A 33 -27.32 -10.44 12.12
C LYS A 33 -27.28 -9.08 11.45
N LEU A 34 -26.31 -8.25 11.82
CA LEU A 34 -26.09 -6.96 11.17
C LEU A 34 -25.41 -7.15 9.81
N ILE A 35 -25.61 -6.16 8.92
CA ILE A 35 -25.15 -6.22 7.51
C ILE A 35 -23.63 -6.14 7.35
N HIS A 36 -22.88 -5.79 8.40
CA HIS A 36 -21.44 -5.58 8.31
C HIS A 36 -20.64 -6.88 8.39
N LEU A 37 -20.41 -7.50 7.24
CA LEU A 37 -19.64 -8.73 7.12
C LEU A 37 -18.17 -8.46 6.78
N VAL A 38 -17.30 -9.40 7.15
CA VAL A 38 -15.86 -9.33 6.86
C VAL A 38 -15.60 -9.38 5.36
N ASP A 39 -16.40 -10.16 4.62
CA ASP A 39 -16.33 -10.30 3.16
C ASP A 39 -16.41 -8.92 2.46
N ASP A 40 -17.22 -8.01 3.00
CA ASP A 40 -17.37 -6.65 2.48
C ASP A 40 -16.25 -5.71 2.92
N LYS A 41 -15.53 -6.03 3.99
CA LYS A 41 -14.51 -5.15 4.59
C LYS A 41 -13.07 -5.50 4.23
N MET A 42 -12.79 -6.77 3.92
CA MET A 42 -11.44 -7.19 3.56
C MET A 42 -11.05 -6.58 2.20
N HIS A 43 -9.85 -6.00 2.13
CA HIS A 43 -9.30 -5.37 0.93
C HIS A 43 -7.79 -5.53 0.91
N ALA A 44 -7.24 -5.88 -0.26
CA ALA A 44 -5.81 -6.01 -0.47
C ALA A 44 -5.44 -5.43 -1.83
N ARG A 45 -4.25 -4.84 -1.90
CA ARG A 45 -3.71 -4.24 -3.13
C ARG A 45 -2.23 -4.57 -3.25
N SER A 46 -1.83 -5.01 -4.44
CA SER A 46 -0.43 -5.12 -4.86
C SER A 46 -0.06 -3.97 -5.81
N THR A 47 -0.72 -3.92 -6.96
CA THR A 47 -0.62 -2.85 -7.97
C THR A 47 -2.02 -2.41 -8.39
N GLY A 48 -2.17 -1.22 -8.97
CA GLY A 48 -3.48 -0.72 -9.36
C GLY A 48 -3.43 0.64 -10.04
N PRO A 49 -4.58 1.32 -10.19
CA PRO A 49 -4.63 2.64 -10.80
C PRO A 49 -4.00 3.72 -9.90
N TYR A 50 -3.55 4.78 -10.55
CA TYR A 50 -2.90 5.94 -9.93
C TYR A 50 -3.57 7.24 -10.38
N SER A 51 -3.49 8.26 -9.54
CA SER A 51 -3.91 9.61 -9.87
C SER A 51 -3.13 10.17 -11.06
N LEU A 52 -3.80 10.88 -11.96
CA LEU A 52 -3.16 11.49 -13.13
C LEU A 52 -2.13 12.56 -12.72
N ILE A 53 -2.45 13.35 -11.70
CA ILE A 53 -1.67 14.53 -11.30
C ILE A 53 -0.56 14.13 -10.33
N THR A 54 -0.93 13.53 -9.20
CA THR A 54 0.03 13.23 -8.11
C THR A 54 0.74 11.90 -8.28
N GLN A 55 0.33 11.07 -9.24
CA GLN A 55 0.85 9.70 -9.44
C GLN A 55 0.73 8.77 -8.23
N GLN A 56 0.00 9.17 -7.19
CA GLN A 56 -0.26 8.36 -5.99
C GLN A 56 -1.36 7.32 -6.24
N PRO A 57 -1.33 6.18 -5.52
CA PRO A 57 -2.42 5.22 -5.49
C PRO A 57 -3.79 5.86 -5.26
N LEU A 58 -4.80 5.53 -6.07
CA LEU A 58 -6.18 5.97 -5.81
C LEU A 58 -6.71 5.41 -4.48
N GLY A 59 -7.71 6.07 -3.89
CA GLY A 59 -8.35 5.64 -2.64
C GLY A 59 -9.58 4.76 -2.86
N GLY A 60 -9.95 3.99 -1.84
CA GLY A 60 -11.22 3.26 -1.78
C GLY A 60 -11.20 1.84 -2.35
N LYS A 61 -11.94 0.92 -1.69
CA LYS A 61 -12.01 -0.50 -2.07
C LYS A 61 -12.52 -0.70 -3.51
N ALA A 62 -13.52 0.08 -3.93
CA ALA A 62 -14.13 -0.04 -5.25
C ALA A 62 -13.17 0.27 -6.43
N GLN A 63 -12.12 1.07 -6.18
CA GLN A 63 -11.15 1.46 -7.20
C GLN A 63 -9.84 0.65 -7.10
N PHE A 64 -9.86 -0.47 -6.36
CA PHE A 64 -8.65 -1.18 -5.96
C PHE A 64 -7.60 -0.23 -5.35
N GLY A 65 -8.08 0.66 -4.48
CA GLY A 65 -7.31 1.74 -3.91
C GLY A 65 -6.24 1.28 -2.92
N GLY A 66 -5.22 2.11 -2.73
CA GLY A 66 -4.18 1.89 -1.72
C GLY A 66 -4.67 2.29 -0.33
N GLN A 67 -3.98 1.80 0.69
CA GLN A 67 -4.18 2.29 2.04
C GLN A 67 -3.49 3.65 2.20
N ARG A 68 -4.15 4.58 2.89
CA ARG A 68 -3.52 5.85 3.26
C ARG A 68 -2.50 5.58 4.34
N PHE A 69 -1.25 5.95 4.07
CA PHE A 69 -0.21 6.10 5.07
C PHE A 69 -0.17 7.57 5.46
N GLY A 70 -0.67 7.89 6.65
CA GLY A 70 -0.85 9.26 7.13
C GLY A 70 0.33 9.77 7.93
N GLU A 71 0.20 11.02 8.37
CA GLU A 71 1.22 11.72 9.15
C GLU A 71 1.50 11.03 10.50
N MET A 72 0.46 10.49 11.16
CA MET A 72 0.63 9.74 12.40
C MET A 72 1.43 8.45 12.20
N GLU A 73 1.24 7.76 11.09
CA GLU A 73 2.01 6.56 10.78
C GLU A 73 3.46 6.88 10.35
N VAL A 74 3.68 8.04 9.70
CA VAL A 74 5.03 8.57 9.44
C VAL A 74 5.77 8.78 10.76
N TRP A 75 5.16 9.48 11.73
CA TRP A 75 5.76 9.69 13.04
C TRP A 75 6.10 8.39 13.75
N ALA A 76 5.25 7.37 13.62
CA ALA A 76 5.52 6.06 14.20
C ALA A 76 6.81 5.46 13.61
N LEU A 77 6.99 5.48 12.29
CA LEU A 77 8.22 4.95 11.66
C LEU A 77 9.46 5.78 11.96
N GLU A 78 9.32 7.10 12.08
CA GLU A 78 10.40 8.00 12.48
C GLU A 78 10.86 7.69 13.90
N ALA A 79 9.93 7.48 14.84
CA ALA A 79 10.24 7.12 16.22
C ALA A 79 10.96 5.76 16.34
N TYR A 80 10.62 4.81 15.47
CA TYR A 80 11.34 3.52 15.38
C TYR A 80 12.71 3.64 14.69
N GLY A 81 13.04 4.76 14.06
CA GLY A 81 14.26 4.91 13.25
C GLY A 81 14.23 4.10 11.94
N ALA A 82 13.05 3.75 11.44
CA ALA A 82 12.86 2.91 10.26
C ALA A 82 13.00 3.69 8.94
N ALA A 83 14.16 4.34 8.75
CA ALA A 83 14.40 5.28 7.64
C ALA A 83 14.19 4.67 6.24
N HIS A 84 14.66 3.44 6.01
CA HIS A 84 14.50 2.77 4.72
C HIS A 84 13.04 2.37 4.44
N THR A 85 12.32 1.92 5.46
CA THR A 85 10.89 1.57 5.33
C THR A 85 10.05 2.81 5.05
N LEU A 86 10.33 3.92 5.74
CA LEU A 86 9.66 5.19 5.49
C LEU A 86 9.97 5.71 4.08
N GLN A 87 11.24 5.68 3.66
CA GLN A 87 11.62 6.07 2.31
C GLN A 87 10.92 5.20 1.26
N GLU A 88 10.85 3.89 1.46
CA GLU A 88 10.20 2.96 0.53
C GLU A 88 8.70 3.28 0.38
N LEU A 89 8.01 3.56 1.48
CA LEU A 89 6.59 3.94 1.51
C LEU A 89 6.33 5.26 0.79
N LEU A 90 7.18 6.27 1.01
CA LEU A 90 7.01 7.60 0.43
C LEU A 90 7.43 7.68 -1.05
N THR A 91 8.17 6.70 -1.57
CA THR A 91 8.73 6.73 -2.93
C THR A 91 8.18 5.59 -3.79
N VAL A 92 8.87 4.44 -3.82
CA VAL A 92 8.62 3.32 -4.75
C VAL A 92 7.28 2.63 -4.54
N LYS A 93 6.67 2.74 -3.35
CA LYS A 93 5.32 2.24 -3.05
C LYS A 93 4.21 3.28 -3.28
N SER A 94 4.56 4.52 -3.63
CA SER A 94 3.63 5.64 -3.79
C SER A 94 3.72 6.24 -5.21
N ASP A 95 4.55 7.27 -5.41
CA ASP A 95 4.51 8.17 -6.56
C ASP A 95 5.83 8.25 -7.36
N ASP A 96 6.84 7.43 -7.03
CA ASP A 96 8.02 7.26 -7.88
C ASP A 96 7.67 6.36 -9.09
N VAL A 97 7.29 6.98 -10.20
CA VAL A 97 6.81 6.30 -11.42
C VAL A 97 7.86 5.36 -12.02
N VAL A 98 9.12 5.80 -12.03
CA VAL A 98 10.21 5.03 -12.62
C VAL A 98 10.70 3.97 -11.62
N GLY A 99 10.80 4.33 -10.34
CA GLY A 99 11.22 3.46 -9.26
C GLY A 99 10.27 2.28 -9.06
N ARG A 100 8.96 2.50 -9.02
CA ARG A 100 7.97 1.41 -8.85
C ARG A 100 8.06 0.36 -9.95
N SER A 101 8.28 0.78 -11.20
CA SER A 101 8.41 -0.13 -12.34
C SER A 101 9.69 -0.97 -12.24
N ARG A 102 10.80 -0.37 -11.81
CA ARG A 102 12.06 -1.07 -11.58
C ARG A 102 12.00 -2.03 -10.41
N VAL A 103 11.35 -1.62 -9.32
CA VAL A 103 11.16 -2.48 -8.14
C VAL A 103 10.33 -3.70 -8.52
N TYR A 104 9.25 -3.52 -9.28
CA TYR A 104 8.46 -4.63 -9.78
C TYR A 104 9.29 -5.61 -10.60
N GLU A 105 10.09 -5.11 -11.55
CA GLU A 105 11.00 -5.94 -12.35
C GLU A 105 12.07 -6.64 -11.50
N ALA A 106 12.63 -5.94 -10.51
CA ALA A 106 13.65 -6.46 -9.61
C ALA A 106 13.09 -7.60 -8.73
N ILE A 107 11.87 -7.46 -8.21
CA ILE A 107 11.18 -8.49 -7.43
C ILE A 107 10.97 -9.74 -8.27
N ILE A 108 10.48 -9.60 -9.52
CA ILE A 108 10.29 -10.74 -10.43
C ILE A 108 11.62 -11.45 -10.72
N LYS A 109 12.70 -10.69 -10.86
CA LYS A 109 14.04 -11.23 -11.17
C LYS A 109 14.83 -11.67 -9.93
N GLY A 110 14.28 -11.54 -8.72
CA GLY A 110 14.99 -11.82 -7.47
C GLY A 110 16.24 -10.96 -7.26
N LYS A 111 16.29 -9.75 -7.81
CA LYS A 111 17.42 -8.82 -7.69
C LYS A 111 17.17 -7.81 -6.59
N ALA A 112 18.26 -7.25 -6.05
CA ALA A 112 18.17 -6.18 -5.07
C ALA A 112 17.42 -4.95 -5.65
N MET A 113 16.61 -4.32 -4.81
CA MET A 113 15.91 -3.10 -5.15
C MET A 113 16.90 -1.96 -5.41
N GLY A 114 16.65 -1.18 -6.46
CA GLY A 114 17.46 0.01 -6.78
C GLY A 114 17.24 1.14 -5.77
N LYS A 115 18.08 2.19 -5.86
CA LYS A 115 17.86 3.41 -5.09
C LYS A 115 16.57 4.11 -5.55
N PRO A 116 15.70 4.54 -4.62
CA PRO A 116 14.53 5.35 -4.96
C PRO A 116 14.90 6.67 -5.65
N GLY A 117 14.00 7.13 -6.51
CA GLY A 117 14.08 8.43 -7.18
C GLY A 117 13.41 9.55 -6.38
N ILE A 118 13.12 10.64 -7.09
CA ILE A 118 12.41 11.80 -6.54
C ILE A 118 10.91 11.60 -6.69
N PRO A 119 10.11 11.75 -5.61
CA PRO A 119 8.65 11.70 -5.66
C PRO A 119 8.03 12.66 -6.67
N GLU A 120 6.99 12.23 -7.39
CA GLU A 120 6.27 13.13 -8.29
C GLU A 120 5.53 14.24 -7.54
N SER A 121 5.01 13.95 -6.34
CA SER A 121 4.40 14.96 -5.46
C SER A 121 5.32 16.14 -5.16
N PHE A 122 6.62 15.89 -4.98
CA PHE A 122 7.61 16.96 -4.78
C PHE A 122 7.81 17.79 -6.05
N LYS A 123 7.81 17.17 -7.23
CA LYS A 123 7.91 17.92 -8.49
C LYS A 123 6.68 18.78 -8.74
N VAL A 124 5.49 18.26 -8.44
CA VAL A 124 4.23 19.00 -8.50
C VAL A 124 4.30 20.21 -7.57
N LEU A 125 4.74 20.02 -6.32
CA LEU A 125 4.93 21.12 -5.36
C LEU A 125 5.85 22.23 -5.90
N VAL A 126 7.00 21.88 -6.50
CA VAL A 126 7.93 22.86 -7.07
C VAL A 126 7.27 23.64 -8.22
N LYS A 127 6.50 22.97 -9.08
CA LYS A 127 5.77 23.60 -10.18
C LYS A 127 4.65 24.51 -9.67
N GLU A 128 3.94 24.12 -8.62
CA GLU A 128 2.91 24.93 -7.97
C GLU A 128 3.50 26.21 -7.35
N LEU A 129 4.63 26.11 -6.65
CA LEU A 129 5.31 27.29 -6.09
C LEU A 129 5.80 28.24 -7.20
N ARG A 130 6.36 27.69 -8.29
CA ARG A 130 6.75 28.49 -9.46
C ARG A 130 5.57 29.17 -10.15
N SER A 131 4.40 28.54 -10.15
CA SER A 131 3.17 29.15 -10.71
C SER A 131 2.71 30.38 -9.93
N LEU A 132 3.08 30.48 -8.65
CA LEU A 132 2.84 31.64 -7.80
C LEU A 132 3.92 32.74 -7.96
N GLY A 133 4.89 32.55 -8.86
CA GLY A 133 5.99 33.50 -9.07
C GLY A 133 7.16 33.32 -8.09
N LEU A 134 7.21 32.22 -7.33
CA LEU A 134 8.33 31.92 -6.45
C LEU A 134 9.42 31.12 -7.20
N ASP A 135 10.64 31.64 -7.25
CA ASP A 135 11.77 30.95 -7.87
C ASP A 135 12.38 29.91 -6.91
N VAL A 136 11.90 28.67 -7.00
CA VAL A 136 12.41 27.54 -6.21
C VAL A 136 13.46 26.78 -7.02
N LYS A 137 14.67 26.69 -6.46
CA LYS A 137 15.84 26.03 -7.06
C LYS A 137 16.43 24.99 -6.12
N THR A 138 16.74 23.82 -6.67
CA THR A 138 17.49 22.77 -5.98
C THR A 138 18.97 22.90 -6.31
N LEU A 139 19.80 23.07 -5.29
CA LEU A 139 21.25 23.23 -5.43
C LEU A 139 21.95 21.94 -5.00
N ASP A 140 23.01 21.57 -5.72
CA ASP A 140 23.95 20.56 -5.25
C ASP A 140 24.91 21.15 -4.20
N LYS A 141 25.73 20.30 -3.57
CA LYS A 141 26.76 20.69 -2.60
C LYS A 141 27.74 21.76 -3.13
N SER A 142 27.94 21.81 -4.44
CA SER A 142 28.80 22.78 -5.13
C SER A 142 28.08 24.10 -5.48
N GLY A 143 26.84 24.30 -5.03
CA GLY A 143 26.03 25.50 -5.35
C GLY A 143 25.51 25.54 -6.78
N LYS A 144 25.64 24.44 -7.55
CA LYS A 144 25.15 24.35 -8.92
C LYS A 144 23.68 23.95 -8.92
N GLU A 145 22.88 24.63 -9.73
CA GLU A 145 21.47 24.28 -9.94
C GLU A 145 21.33 22.90 -10.57
N VAL A 146 20.49 22.08 -9.96
CA VAL A 146 20.13 20.73 -10.42
C VAL A 146 18.71 20.77 -10.96
N ASN A 147 18.52 20.33 -12.19
CA ASN A 147 17.18 20.18 -12.75
C ASN A 147 16.53 18.87 -12.27
N ILE A 148 15.47 19.01 -11.47
CA ILE A 148 14.70 17.92 -10.87
C ILE A 148 14.01 17.07 -11.96
N ASP A 149 13.61 17.68 -13.09
CA ASP A 149 12.92 17.00 -14.19
C ASP A 149 13.88 16.14 -15.05
N GLU A 150 15.20 16.38 -14.98
CA GLU A 150 16.19 15.70 -15.85
C GLU A 150 16.79 14.42 -15.24
N GLN A 151 16.79 14.29 -13.92
CA GLN A 151 17.39 13.13 -13.24
C GLN A 151 16.66 11.80 -13.56
N GLU A 152 15.39 11.84 -13.93
CA GLU A 152 14.65 10.66 -14.37
C GLU A 152 15.09 10.13 -15.75
N LYS A 153 15.43 11.03 -16.69
CA LYS A 153 15.78 10.66 -18.07
C LYS A 153 17.11 9.92 -18.15
N LEU A 154 18.06 10.24 -17.26
CA LEU A 154 19.36 9.56 -17.22
C LEU A 154 19.23 8.10 -16.77
N ALA A 155 18.31 7.84 -15.84
CA ALA A 155 18.07 6.51 -15.32
C ALA A 155 17.24 5.65 -16.31
N GLY A 156 16.37 6.27 -17.13
CA GLY A 156 15.60 5.59 -18.18
C GLY A 156 16.40 5.18 -19.43
N LYS A 157 17.56 5.79 -19.68
CA LYS A 157 18.40 5.55 -20.87
C LYS A 157 19.07 4.17 -20.92
N ARG A 158 19.02 3.38 -19.84
CA ARG A 158 19.53 2.00 -19.74
C ARG A 158 18.45 0.92 -19.83
N MET A 159 17.28 1.19 -20.42
CA MET A 159 16.32 0.12 -20.73
C MET A 159 16.63 -0.48 -22.10
N PRO A 160 17.18 -1.71 -22.21
CA PRO A 160 17.18 -2.42 -23.49
C PRO A 160 15.73 -2.68 -23.90
N ARG A 161 15.39 -2.37 -25.15
CA ARG A 161 14.09 -2.70 -25.75
C ARG A 161 13.91 -4.23 -25.73
N ILE A 162 13.05 -4.73 -24.85
CA ILE A 162 12.86 -6.18 -24.64
C ILE A 162 12.11 -6.83 -25.82
N PHE A 163 11.35 -6.05 -26.60
CA PHE A 163 10.75 -6.53 -27.85
C PHE A 163 11.58 -6.08 -29.04
N GLY A 164 12.62 -6.86 -29.36
CA GLY A 164 13.18 -6.89 -30.69
C GLY A 164 12.11 -7.40 -31.66
N LYS A 165 11.84 -6.65 -32.72
CA LYS A 165 11.06 -7.14 -33.87
C LYS A 165 11.78 -8.37 -34.42
N GLU A 166 11.33 -9.57 -34.07
CA GLU A 166 11.66 -10.75 -34.87
C GLU A 166 11.03 -10.54 -36.24
N LYS A 167 11.89 -10.27 -37.22
CA LYS A 167 11.53 -10.34 -38.62
C LYS A 167 11.06 -11.77 -38.87
N ALA A 168 9.78 -11.94 -39.17
CA ALA A 168 9.28 -13.12 -39.86
C ALA A 168 10.02 -13.23 -41.20
N LYS A 169 11.14 -13.95 -41.19
CA LYS A 169 11.83 -14.41 -42.39
C LYS A 169 11.06 -15.64 -42.84
N GLY A 170 10.18 -15.45 -43.81
CA GLY A 170 9.61 -16.55 -44.56
C GLY A 170 10.74 -17.41 -45.15
N ARG A 171 10.58 -18.72 -45.04
CA ARG A 171 11.35 -19.68 -45.81
C ARG A 171 10.51 -20.95 -46.02
N ILE A 172 10.04 -21.05 -47.27
CA ILE A 172 9.53 -22.20 -48.03
C ILE A 172 8.24 -22.83 -47.49
#